data_AF-A0A3A4UC07-F1
#
_entry.id   AF-A0A3A4UC07-F1
#
_cell.length_a   1.000
_cell.length_b   1.000
_cell.length_c   1.000
_cell.angle_alpha   90.00
_cell.angle_beta   90.00
_cell.angle_gamma   90.00
#
_symmetry.space_group_name_H-M   'P 1'
#
loop_
_entity.id
_entity.type
_entity.pdbx_description
1 polymer ?
#
loop_
_entity_poly.entity_id
_entity_poly.type
_entity_poly.pdbx_seq_one_letter_code
_entity_poly.pdbx_strand_id
1 'polypeptide(L)'
;MKIAVISIVIVVVAGLAFWYWQSQQVETQTPGPEFAQQAKTYKRVSPADIPAGTSAPKEMTFLSFEIPSEWQIEYIPQTKAINIYNPDLPDEDVLEKSQIFIRYFNANDFLTLTTVNILERTQTSVNGRPAVNYVIEKKSHIAPFPNQPYWRSEKHHVLDIRSTADNPTTFYVFAKRPDVSDAEFERFLNSVRFGPTQINLYYPIKDFLAGITKKTFGIYITPETSPVQPDKFRGYHTGVDVEVSQADLSKEIPVFSMADGKVIESKEASGYGGLVVIEHIIDNQKVFAIYGHLDPASLARVGLVVKAGQQIGFLGDDKSQETDFARKHLHFGLYRSNPADIRGYVQSKNELSSWLDPVSFFKQDKRYTE
;
A
#
# COMPACT_ATOMS: atom_id res chain seq x y z
N MET A 1 -68.98 43.50 -28.65
CA MET A 1 -69.49 42.22 -29.20
C MET A 1 -68.56 41.81 -30.34
N LYS A 2 -67.74 40.78 -30.08
CA LYS A 2 -67.11 39.75 -30.95
C LYS A 2 -66.71 40.16 -32.40
N ILE A 3 -65.52 39.87 -32.93
CA ILE A 3 -64.88 38.55 -33.03
C ILE A 3 -63.35 38.72 -33.19
N ALA A 4 -62.61 37.85 -32.48
CA ALA A 4 -61.18 37.64 -32.52
C ALA A 4 -60.78 36.53 -33.52
N VAL A 5 -59.50 36.18 -33.50
CA VAL A 5 -58.89 34.92 -34.00
C VAL A 5 -58.38 35.00 -35.43
N ILE A 6 -57.10 35.39 -35.56
CA ILE A 6 -56.04 34.76 -36.38
C ILE A 6 -54.78 35.56 -36.02
N SER A 7 -53.92 35.03 -35.13
CA SER A 7 -52.50 35.44 -34.96
C SER A 7 -51.78 34.68 -33.84
N ILE A 8 -52.47 33.91 -32.98
CA ILE A 8 -51.86 33.32 -31.78
C ILE A 8 -51.13 31.97 -32.03
N VAL A 9 -51.03 31.48 -33.27
CA VAL A 9 -50.35 30.19 -33.55
C VAL A 9 -48.89 30.36 -34.00
N ILE A 10 -48.47 31.55 -34.47
CA ILE A 10 -47.11 31.74 -35.01
C ILE A 10 -46.10 32.19 -33.94
N VAL A 11 -46.55 32.82 -32.85
CA VAL A 11 -45.64 33.38 -31.83
C VAL A 11 -45.07 32.31 -30.87
N VAL A 12 -45.78 31.20 -30.64
CA VAL A 12 -45.34 30.16 -29.68
C VAL A 12 -44.21 29.29 -30.24
N VAL A 13 -44.14 29.08 -31.56
CA VAL A 13 -43.07 28.29 -32.19
C VAL A 13 -41.74 29.06 -32.24
N ALA A 14 -41.78 30.39 -32.39
CA ALA A 14 -40.58 31.22 -32.37
C ALA A 14 -39.96 31.40 -30.96
N GLY A 15 -40.80 31.44 -29.91
CA GLY A 15 -40.34 31.58 -28.53
C GLY A 15 -39.59 30.36 -27.98
N LEU A 16 -40.01 29.15 -28.37
CA LEU A 16 -39.35 27.91 -27.95
C LEU A 16 -38.02 27.66 -28.69
N ALA A 17 -37.88 28.13 -29.93
CA ALA A 17 -36.63 28.08 -30.66
C ALA A 17 -35.58 29.07 -30.11
N PHE A 18 -36.01 30.22 -29.58
CA PHE A 18 -35.12 31.21 -28.98
C PHE A 18 -34.53 30.71 -27.64
N TRP A 19 -35.33 30.03 -26.80
CA TRP A 19 -34.83 29.39 -25.56
C TRP A 19 -33.92 28.18 -25.83
N TYR A 20 -34.17 27.43 -26.90
CA TYR A 20 -33.32 26.28 -27.28
C TYR A 20 -31.99 26.72 -27.93
N TRP A 21 -31.95 27.86 -28.64
CA TRP A 21 -30.72 28.43 -29.18
C TRP A 21 -29.88 29.12 -28.09
N GLN A 22 -30.51 29.79 -27.12
CA GLN A 22 -29.81 30.49 -26.04
C GLN A 22 -29.25 29.54 -24.96
N SER A 23 -29.77 28.31 -24.85
CA SER A 23 -29.21 27.26 -23.98
C SER A 23 -28.05 26.46 -24.60
N GLN A 24 -27.76 26.66 -25.90
CA GLN A 24 -26.62 26.07 -26.61
C GLN A 24 -25.44 27.05 -26.80
N GLN A 25 -25.57 28.29 -26.30
CA GLN A 25 -24.50 29.30 -26.27
C GLN A 25 -23.92 29.42 -24.85
N VAL A 26 -23.63 28.27 -24.21
CA VAL A 26 -22.54 28.26 -23.23
C VAL A 26 -21.28 28.43 -24.07
N GLU A 27 -20.91 29.70 -24.25
CA GLU A 27 -19.59 30.08 -24.71
C GLU A 27 -18.62 29.32 -23.81
N THR A 28 -17.98 28.29 -24.36
CA THR A 28 -16.79 27.72 -23.77
C THR A 28 -15.81 28.87 -23.76
N GLN A 29 -15.78 29.61 -22.66
CA GLN A 29 -14.60 30.37 -22.29
C GLN A 29 -13.48 29.34 -22.36
N THR A 30 -12.71 29.45 -23.43
CA THR A 30 -11.39 28.84 -23.46
C THR A 30 -10.75 29.36 -22.18
N PRO A 31 -10.34 28.47 -21.25
CA PRO A 31 -9.49 28.95 -20.18
C PRO A 31 -8.39 29.73 -20.89
N GLY A 32 -8.12 30.96 -20.43
CA GLY A 32 -6.91 31.66 -20.84
C GLY A 32 -5.70 30.78 -20.57
N PRO A 33 -4.46 31.22 -20.84
CA PRO A 33 -3.30 30.47 -20.36
C PRO A 33 -3.33 30.48 -18.82
N GLU A 34 -4.08 29.55 -18.25
CA GLU A 34 -3.88 28.96 -16.95
C GLU A 34 -2.41 28.59 -17.04
N PHE A 35 -1.58 29.30 -16.27
CA PHE A 35 -0.21 28.89 -16.05
C PHE A 35 -0.30 27.41 -15.73
N ALA A 36 0.06 26.56 -16.71
CA ALA A 36 0.14 25.14 -16.50
C ALA A 36 1.12 25.01 -15.36
N GLN A 37 0.60 24.81 -14.14
CA GLN A 37 1.40 24.53 -12.97
C GLN A 37 2.16 23.29 -13.39
N GLN A 38 3.45 23.43 -13.70
CA GLN A 38 4.25 22.31 -14.15
C GLN A 38 3.99 21.19 -13.15
N ALA A 39 3.54 20.04 -13.65
CA ALA A 39 3.21 18.93 -12.79
C ALA A 39 4.43 18.67 -11.89
N LYS A 40 4.26 18.86 -10.57
CA LYS A 40 5.33 18.60 -9.61
C LYS A 40 5.88 17.21 -9.88
N THR A 41 7.19 17.11 -10.06
CA THR A 41 7.86 15.82 -10.19
C THR A 41 8.29 15.35 -8.81
N TYR A 42 8.44 14.03 -8.65
CA TYR A 42 8.76 13.43 -7.37
C TYR A 42 9.91 12.45 -7.52
N LYS A 43 10.75 12.36 -6.50
CA LYS A 43 11.86 11.41 -6.40
C LYS A 43 11.74 10.60 -5.13
N ARG A 44 12.08 9.31 -5.21
CA ARG A 44 12.21 8.45 -4.04
C ARG A 44 13.56 8.66 -3.40
N VAL A 45 13.57 8.83 -2.09
CA VAL A 45 14.78 8.98 -1.29
C VAL A 45 14.69 8.13 -0.03
N SER A 46 15.85 7.80 0.52
CA SER A 46 16.04 7.13 1.80
C SER A 46 17.08 7.89 2.63
N PRO A 47 17.01 7.86 3.97
CA PRO A 47 18.12 8.28 4.81
C PRO A 47 19.46 7.57 4.51
N ALA A 48 19.42 6.41 3.83
CA ALA A 48 20.60 5.72 3.32
C ALA A 48 21.32 6.48 2.18
N ASP A 49 20.62 7.40 1.49
CA ASP A 49 21.16 8.18 0.37
C ASP A 49 21.92 9.43 0.84
N ILE A 50 21.92 9.73 2.15
CA ILE A 50 22.61 10.89 2.73
C ILE A 50 24.14 10.63 2.70
N PRO A 51 24.96 11.60 2.21
CA PRO A 51 26.40 11.42 2.05
C PRO A 51 27.15 10.95 3.31
N ALA A 52 28.27 10.23 3.10
CA ALA A 52 29.11 9.72 4.17
C ALA A 52 29.71 10.87 5.02
N GLY A 53 29.50 10.82 6.34
CA GLY A 53 29.93 11.84 7.32
C GLY A 53 28.81 12.32 8.24
N THR A 54 27.56 12.25 7.79
CA THR A 54 26.33 12.53 8.54
C THR A 54 25.27 11.45 8.28
N SER A 55 25.70 10.19 8.14
CA SER A 55 24.79 9.09 7.83
C SER A 55 23.74 8.90 8.92
N ALA A 56 22.49 8.73 8.51
CA ALA A 56 21.42 8.38 9.43
C ALA A 56 21.68 7.01 10.11
N PRO A 57 21.12 6.79 11.32
CA PRO A 57 21.21 5.51 12.00
C PRO A 57 20.63 4.38 11.16
N LYS A 58 21.15 3.16 11.30
CA LYS A 58 20.69 1.98 10.54
C LYS A 58 19.17 1.79 10.63
N GLU A 59 18.57 2.12 11.77
CA GLU A 59 17.12 2.06 11.97
C GLU A 59 16.39 2.89 10.90
N MET A 60 16.84 4.12 10.66
CA MET A 60 16.25 5.03 9.67
C MET A 60 16.62 4.70 8.22
N THR A 61 17.67 3.91 7.97
CA THR A 61 18.05 3.52 6.60
C THR A 61 17.03 2.61 5.92
N PHE A 62 16.14 1.98 6.69
CA PHE A 62 14.99 1.24 6.16
C PHE A 62 13.76 2.12 5.95
N LEU A 63 13.85 3.44 6.13
CA LEU A 63 12.79 4.36 5.74
C LEU A 63 13.05 4.83 4.30
N SER A 64 12.02 4.86 3.47
CA SER A 64 12.06 5.57 2.20
C SER A 64 10.71 6.21 1.89
N PHE A 65 10.72 7.25 1.07
CA PHE A 65 9.54 8.04 0.73
C PHE A 65 9.78 8.84 -0.55
N GLU A 66 8.70 9.32 -1.17
CA GLU A 66 8.74 10.25 -2.29
C GLU A 66 8.55 11.68 -1.79
N ILE A 67 9.41 12.57 -2.27
CA ILE A 67 9.34 14.01 -2.03
C ILE A 67 9.32 14.75 -3.37
N PRO A 68 8.78 15.98 -3.42
CA PRO A 68 8.97 16.87 -4.55
C PRO A 68 10.45 16.93 -4.95
N SER A 69 10.73 16.86 -6.25
CA SER A 69 12.11 16.71 -6.77
C SER A 69 13.04 17.85 -6.34
N GLU A 70 12.49 19.04 -6.11
CA GLU A 70 13.18 20.23 -5.63
C GLU A 70 13.57 20.14 -4.14
N TRP A 71 12.86 19.34 -3.33
CA TRP A 71 13.19 19.16 -1.91
C TRP A 71 14.45 18.33 -1.71
N GLN A 72 15.11 18.57 -0.59
CA GLN A 72 16.34 17.90 -0.17
C GLN A 72 16.16 17.27 1.20
N ILE A 73 17.07 16.35 1.54
CA ILE A 73 17.09 15.70 2.85
C ILE A 73 18.47 15.85 3.49
N GLU A 74 18.49 16.04 4.81
CA GLU A 74 19.69 15.98 5.63
C GLU A 74 19.41 15.23 6.93
N TYR A 75 20.48 14.77 7.58
CA TYR A 75 20.42 14.18 8.91
C TYR A 75 20.93 15.18 9.95
N ILE A 76 20.19 15.31 11.05
CA ILE A 76 20.53 16.14 12.21
C ILE A 76 20.97 15.23 13.37
N PRO A 77 22.29 15.02 13.59
CA PRO A 77 22.78 14.08 14.59
C PRO A 77 22.34 14.40 16.03
N GLN A 78 22.23 15.68 16.37
CA GLN A 78 21.91 16.17 17.71
C GLN A 78 20.52 15.73 18.18
N THR A 79 19.57 15.61 17.24
CA THR A 79 18.18 15.21 17.53
C THR A 79 17.81 13.86 16.95
N LYS A 80 18.77 13.21 16.29
CA LYS A 80 18.62 11.96 15.52
C LYS A 80 17.43 12.04 14.57
N ALA A 81 17.43 13.09 13.75
CA ALA A 81 16.29 13.43 12.92
C ALA A 81 16.65 13.53 11.43
N ILE A 82 15.67 13.29 10.58
CA ILE A 82 15.73 13.62 9.16
C ILE A 82 14.98 14.93 8.96
N ASN A 83 15.66 15.92 8.41
CA ASN A 83 15.06 17.15 7.95
C ASN A 83 14.83 17.05 6.44
N ILE A 84 13.57 17.12 6.01
CA ILE A 84 13.18 17.26 4.60
C ILE A 84 12.83 18.73 4.39
N TYR A 85 13.57 19.43 3.54
CA TYR A 85 13.45 20.88 3.39
C TYR A 85 13.34 21.32 1.93
N ASN A 86 12.73 22.48 1.72
CA ASN A 86 12.69 23.13 0.42
C ASN A 86 13.82 24.17 0.34
N PRO A 87 14.89 23.94 -0.44
CA PRO A 87 16.02 24.87 -0.51
C PRO A 87 15.65 26.26 -1.04
N ASP A 88 14.57 26.36 -1.80
CA ASP A 88 14.12 27.60 -2.46
C ASP A 88 13.40 28.56 -1.51
N LEU A 89 13.11 28.16 -0.27
CA LEU A 89 12.52 29.05 0.72
C LEU A 89 13.52 30.12 1.19
N PRO A 90 13.05 31.37 1.42
CA PRO A 90 13.90 32.49 1.80
C PRO A 90 14.24 32.43 3.29
N ASP A 91 15.24 31.62 3.63
CA ASP A 91 15.86 31.58 4.95
C ASP A 91 17.37 31.26 4.79
N GLU A 92 18.19 31.64 5.76
CA GLU A 92 19.60 31.22 5.79
C GLU A 92 19.78 29.93 6.57
N ASP A 93 18.91 29.66 7.56
CA ASP A 93 18.92 28.42 8.33
C ASP A 93 18.13 27.33 7.60
N VAL A 94 18.80 26.22 7.28
CA VAL A 94 18.20 25.06 6.61
C VAL A 94 17.09 24.43 7.45
N LEU A 95 17.18 24.53 8.79
CA LEU A 95 16.11 24.03 9.67
C LEU A 95 14.81 24.82 9.47
N GLU A 96 14.87 26.13 9.26
CA GLU A 96 13.66 26.93 9.04
C GLU A 96 13.05 26.73 7.66
N LYS A 97 13.81 26.13 6.72
CA LYS A 97 13.29 25.63 5.43
C LYS A 97 12.61 24.26 5.53
N SER A 98 12.63 23.63 6.70
CA SER A 98 12.04 22.31 6.93
C SER A 98 10.56 22.27 6.55
N GLN A 99 10.18 21.27 5.76
CA GLN A 99 8.81 20.97 5.37
C GLN A 99 8.26 19.79 6.18
N ILE A 100 9.08 18.76 6.36
CA ILE A 100 8.76 17.58 7.16
C ILE A 100 9.98 17.23 8.01
N PHE A 101 9.77 17.02 9.30
CA PHE A 101 10.82 16.70 10.25
C PHE A 101 10.53 15.37 10.94
N ILE A 102 11.39 14.38 10.71
CA ILE A 102 11.16 12.99 11.11
C ILE A 102 12.11 12.61 12.23
N ARG A 103 11.58 12.15 13.34
CA ARG A 103 12.36 11.55 14.44
C ARG A 103 11.98 10.09 14.60
N TYR A 104 12.70 9.38 15.46
CA TYR A 104 12.32 8.02 15.84
C TYR A 104 12.59 7.76 17.32
N PHE A 105 11.92 6.74 17.87
CA PHE A 105 12.18 6.19 19.19
C PHE A 105 11.81 4.70 19.24
N ASN A 106 12.35 3.95 20.19
CA ASN A 106 11.98 2.56 20.41
C ASN A 106 11.07 2.46 21.65
N ALA A 107 9.93 1.81 21.51
CA ALA A 107 8.97 1.61 22.59
C ALA A 107 8.10 0.37 22.36
N ASN A 108 7.29 -0.01 23.35
CA ASN A 108 6.23 -1.01 23.18
C ASN A 108 4.92 -0.35 22.70
N ASP A 109 4.66 0.88 23.15
CA ASP A 109 3.41 1.61 22.91
C ASP A 109 3.69 3.03 22.44
N PHE A 110 2.66 3.69 21.89
CA PHE A 110 2.70 5.11 21.59
C PHE A 110 2.96 5.92 22.87
N LEU A 111 3.99 6.76 22.84
CA LEU A 111 4.37 7.57 23.98
C LEU A 111 3.58 8.89 23.99
N THR A 112 3.27 9.37 25.19
CA THR A 112 2.71 10.70 25.39
C THR A 112 3.83 11.71 25.62
N LEU A 113 3.72 12.87 24.98
CA LEU A 113 4.71 13.94 25.09
C LEU A 113 4.40 14.80 26.32
N THR A 114 5.33 14.87 27.28
CA THR A 114 5.14 15.64 28.52
C THR A 114 5.44 17.13 28.37
N THR A 115 6.15 17.52 27.31
CA THR A 115 6.61 18.90 27.04
C THR A 115 5.64 19.72 26.20
N VAL A 116 4.54 19.14 25.75
CA VAL A 116 3.54 19.77 24.86
C VAL A 116 2.14 19.65 25.45
N ASN A 117 1.25 20.54 25.02
CA ASN A 117 -0.19 20.38 25.13
C ASN A 117 -0.65 19.52 23.94
N ILE A 118 -1.43 18.48 24.21
CA ILE A 118 -2.08 17.67 23.17
C ILE A 118 -3.48 18.24 22.99
N LEU A 119 -3.71 18.93 21.87
CA LEU A 119 -4.97 19.58 21.55
C LEU A 119 -5.94 18.60 20.91
N GLU A 120 -5.43 17.72 20.04
CA GLU A 120 -6.18 16.64 19.41
C GLU A 120 -5.33 15.37 19.36
N ARG A 121 -5.98 14.20 19.46
CA ARG A 121 -5.34 12.88 19.37
C ARG A 121 -6.30 11.87 18.74
N THR A 122 -5.92 11.33 17.60
CA THR A 122 -6.77 10.41 16.83
C THR A 122 -5.98 9.19 16.40
N GLN A 123 -6.50 7.99 16.70
CA GLN A 123 -5.94 6.75 16.17
C GLN A 123 -6.23 6.64 14.67
N THR A 124 -5.24 6.19 13.90
CA THR A 124 -5.34 6.02 12.46
C THR A 124 -4.43 4.88 11.99
N SER A 125 -4.30 4.71 10.68
CA SER A 125 -3.31 3.82 10.08
C SER A 125 -2.69 4.44 8.85
N VAL A 126 -1.39 4.22 8.65
CA VAL A 126 -0.68 4.61 7.41
C VAL A 126 -0.05 3.39 6.79
N ASN A 127 -0.38 3.12 5.52
CA ASN A 127 0.11 1.95 4.77
C ASN A 127 -0.03 0.63 5.55
N GLY A 128 -1.20 0.45 6.19
CA GLY A 128 -1.52 -0.74 7.00
C GLY A 128 -0.85 -0.81 8.37
N ARG A 129 -0.19 0.26 8.83
CA ARG A 129 0.47 0.32 10.14
C ARG A 129 -0.33 1.15 11.13
N PRO A 130 -0.48 0.70 12.39
CA PRO A 130 -1.03 1.54 13.44
C PRO A 130 -0.29 2.87 13.54
N ALA A 131 -1.04 3.96 13.62
CA ALA A 131 -0.51 5.29 13.76
C ALA A 131 -1.40 6.14 14.68
N VAL A 132 -0.84 7.23 15.21
CA VAL A 132 -1.59 8.21 15.99
C VAL A 132 -1.27 9.60 15.48
N ASN A 133 -2.31 10.32 15.06
CA ASN A 133 -2.22 11.72 14.67
C ASN A 133 -2.46 12.61 15.88
N TYR A 134 -1.69 13.68 15.98
CA TYR A 134 -1.76 14.66 17.04
C TYR A 134 -1.77 16.08 16.45
N VAL A 135 -2.52 16.96 17.10
CA VAL A 135 -2.29 18.41 17.02
C VAL A 135 -1.70 18.83 18.36
N ILE A 136 -0.47 19.33 18.36
CA ILE A 136 0.27 19.65 19.58
C ILE A 136 0.80 21.07 19.55
N GLU A 137 1.04 21.62 20.73
CA GLU A 137 1.69 22.91 20.92
C GLU A 137 2.64 22.83 22.11
N LYS A 138 3.85 23.40 22.01
CA LYS A 138 4.81 23.39 23.11
C LYS A 138 4.24 24.12 24.33
N LYS A 139 4.44 23.58 25.53
CA LYS A 139 4.07 24.28 26.77
C LYS A 139 4.83 25.60 26.89
N SER A 140 4.17 26.65 27.38
CA SER A 140 4.72 28.01 27.43
C SER A 140 6.02 28.14 28.24
N HIS A 141 6.17 27.34 29.31
CA HIS A 141 7.37 27.33 30.18
C HIS A 141 8.53 26.48 29.65
N ILE A 142 8.35 25.76 28.54
CA ILE A 142 9.40 24.95 27.91
C ILE A 142 10.12 25.80 26.87
N ALA A 143 11.45 25.80 26.88
CA ALA A 143 12.24 26.48 25.85
C ALA A 143 11.97 25.88 24.46
N PRO A 144 12.13 26.65 23.36
CA PRO A 144 12.04 26.11 22.00
C PRO A 144 12.90 24.86 21.83
N PHE A 145 12.42 23.92 21.02
CA PHE A 145 13.10 22.64 20.85
C PHE A 145 14.43 22.84 20.10
N PRO A 146 15.59 22.53 20.71
CA PRO A 146 16.88 22.78 20.08
C PRO A 146 17.11 21.87 18.87
N ASN A 147 17.83 22.38 17.86
CA ASN A 147 18.19 21.68 16.61
C ASN A 147 16.97 21.09 15.88
N GLN A 148 15.87 21.85 15.90
CA GLN A 148 14.61 21.56 15.24
C GLN A 148 14.06 22.88 14.68
N PRO A 149 13.29 22.84 13.58
CA PRO A 149 12.61 24.03 13.07
C PRO A 149 11.77 24.71 14.16
N TYR A 150 11.79 26.04 14.20
CA TYR A 150 11.05 26.84 15.18
C TYR A 150 9.56 26.53 15.14
N TRP A 151 8.99 26.28 13.96
CA TRP A 151 7.57 25.94 13.81
C TRP A 151 7.14 24.68 14.59
N ARG A 152 8.06 23.79 14.98
CA ARG A 152 7.75 22.67 15.89
C ARG A 152 7.51 23.10 17.34
N SER A 153 7.92 24.31 17.71
CA SER A 153 7.62 24.90 19.01
C SER A 153 6.26 25.59 19.04
N GLU A 154 5.64 25.80 17.87
CA GLU A 154 4.30 26.35 17.70
C GLU A 154 3.26 25.22 17.55
N LYS A 155 1.98 25.58 17.36
CA LYS A 155 0.92 24.60 17.05
C LYS A 155 1.19 23.92 15.69
N HIS A 156 1.32 22.59 15.68
CA HIS A 156 1.58 21.83 14.46
C HIS A 156 1.02 20.39 14.53
N HIS A 157 1.00 19.72 13.38
CA HIS A 157 0.59 18.32 13.24
C HIS A 157 1.78 17.38 13.41
N VAL A 158 1.56 16.31 14.17
CA VAL A 158 2.53 15.22 14.37
C VAL A 158 1.85 13.89 14.20
N LEU A 159 2.49 13.00 13.45
CA LEU A 159 2.04 11.63 13.24
C LEU A 159 3.09 10.66 13.73
N ASP A 160 2.72 9.81 14.68
CA ASP A 160 3.53 8.68 15.09
C ASP A 160 3.10 7.45 14.30
N ILE A 161 4.03 6.78 13.61
CA ILE A 161 3.78 5.53 12.89
C ILE A 161 4.60 4.43 13.53
N ARG A 162 3.92 3.34 13.90
CA ARG A 162 4.56 2.12 14.39
C ARG A 162 5.23 1.38 13.23
N SER A 163 6.53 1.13 13.30
CA SER A 163 7.24 0.48 12.19
C SER A 163 6.91 -1.00 12.06
N THR A 164 6.82 -1.79 13.13
CA THR A 164 6.47 -3.23 13.03
C THR A 164 5.43 -3.62 14.09
N ALA A 165 4.84 -4.80 13.98
CA ALA A 165 3.93 -5.31 15.02
C ALA A 165 4.68 -5.82 16.27
N ASP A 166 6.01 -5.96 16.19
CA ASP A 166 6.84 -6.51 17.27
C ASP A 166 6.88 -5.59 18.50
N ASN A 167 7.25 -6.13 19.66
CA ASN A 167 7.46 -5.38 20.89
C ASN A 167 8.85 -5.69 21.48
N PRO A 168 9.72 -4.69 21.72
CA PRO A 168 9.57 -3.30 21.30
C PRO A 168 9.71 -3.14 19.78
N THR A 169 9.28 -1.99 19.25
CA THR A 169 9.49 -1.60 17.85
C THR A 169 9.93 -0.14 17.75
N THR A 170 10.44 0.23 16.57
CA THR A 170 10.70 1.62 16.24
C THR A 170 9.40 2.33 15.88
N PHE A 171 9.20 3.52 16.43
CA PHE A 171 8.17 4.47 16.01
C PHE A 171 8.84 5.61 15.27
N TYR A 172 8.23 6.04 14.16
CA TYR A 172 8.66 7.20 13.41
C TYR A 172 7.68 8.35 13.65
N VAL A 173 8.24 9.52 13.97
CA VAL A 173 7.49 10.72 14.36
C VAL A 173 7.63 11.75 13.25
N PHE A 174 6.60 11.88 12.43
CA PHE A 174 6.56 12.83 11.31
C PHE A 174 5.88 14.11 11.77
N ALA A 175 6.61 15.22 11.83
CA ALA A 175 5.98 16.52 11.98
C ALA A 175 5.93 17.22 10.63
N LYS A 176 4.78 17.83 10.33
CA LYS A 176 4.54 18.60 9.12
C LYS A 176 4.60 20.09 9.44
N ARG A 177 5.29 20.89 8.63
CA ARG A 177 5.22 22.35 8.69
C ARG A 177 3.78 22.83 8.43
N PRO A 178 3.25 23.84 9.16
CA PRO A 178 1.84 24.24 9.07
C PRO A 178 1.34 24.67 7.67
N ASP A 179 2.22 25.16 6.81
CA ASP A 179 1.90 25.65 5.45
C ASP A 179 2.00 24.57 4.36
N VAL A 180 2.56 23.39 4.66
CA VAL A 180 2.51 22.24 3.74
C VAL A 180 1.06 21.77 3.67
N SER A 181 0.50 21.70 2.45
CA SER A 181 -0.90 21.30 2.27
C SER A 181 -1.14 19.85 2.73
N ASP A 182 -2.35 19.57 3.20
CA ASP A 182 -2.71 18.20 3.62
C ASP A 182 -2.61 17.22 2.46
N ALA A 183 -2.95 17.64 1.23
CA ALA A 183 -2.82 16.80 0.05
C ALA A 183 -1.35 16.39 -0.25
N GLU A 184 -0.41 17.31 -0.09
CA GLU A 184 1.03 17.03 -0.25
C GLU A 184 1.52 16.08 0.84
N PHE A 185 1.10 16.30 2.08
CA PHE A 185 1.48 15.43 3.20
C PHE A 185 0.88 14.03 3.08
N GLU A 186 -0.38 13.90 2.67
CA GLU A 186 -1.00 12.60 2.41
C GLU A 186 -0.31 11.87 1.25
N ARG A 187 0.09 12.59 0.18
CA ARG A 187 0.90 11.99 -0.89
C ARG A 187 2.23 11.46 -0.35
N PHE A 188 2.92 12.26 0.47
CA PHE A 188 4.14 11.85 1.15
C PHE A 188 3.91 10.61 2.02
N LEU A 189 2.90 10.59 2.89
CA LEU A 189 2.58 9.47 3.78
C LEU A 189 2.26 8.18 2.99
N ASN A 190 1.48 8.28 1.92
CA ASN A 190 1.18 7.15 1.03
C ASN A 190 2.42 6.58 0.31
N SER A 191 3.48 7.38 0.19
CA SER A 191 4.76 6.94 -0.37
C SER A 191 5.72 6.33 0.65
N VAL A 192 5.49 6.52 1.96
CA VAL A 192 6.37 6.02 3.02
C VAL A 192 6.45 4.49 2.98
N ARG A 193 7.67 3.97 2.99
CA ARG A 193 7.99 2.55 3.10
C ARG A 193 8.99 2.33 4.22
N PHE A 194 8.81 1.23 4.94
CA PHE A 194 9.64 0.85 6.08
C PHE A 194 10.45 -0.40 5.72
N GLY A 195 11.23 -0.40 4.65
CA GLY A 195 12.12 -1.50 4.29
C GLY A 195 13.21 -1.04 3.33
N PRO A 196 13.99 -1.98 2.76
CA PRO A 196 14.95 -1.62 1.71
C PRO A 196 14.22 -0.92 0.55
N THR A 197 14.86 0.11 -0.02
CA THR A 197 14.31 0.91 -1.11
C THR A 197 13.95 0.05 -2.34
N GLN A 198 14.63 -1.10 -2.51
CA GLN A 198 14.34 -2.11 -3.51
C GLN A 198 14.07 -3.46 -2.85
N ILE A 199 12.98 -4.12 -3.26
CA ILE A 199 12.64 -5.51 -2.97
C ILE A 199 12.37 -6.13 -4.34
N ASN A 200 13.01 -7.26 -4.65
CA ASN A 200 12.71 -7.98 -5.88
C ASN A 200 11.43 -8.76 -5.67
N LEU A 201 10.37 -8.35 -6.37
CA LEU A 201 9.14 -9.11 -6.44
C LEU A 201 9.08 -9.89 -7.75
N TYR A 202 8.62 -11.13 -7.65
CA TYR A 202 8.46 -12.04 -8.77
C TYR A 202 7.03 -12.59 -8.75
N TYR A 203 6.40 -12.71 -9.92
CA TYR A 203 5.10 -13.35 -10.00
C TYR A 203 5.22 -14.84 -9.69
N PRO A 204 4.35 -15.41 -8.84
CA PRO A 204 4.53 -16.78 -8.35
C PRO A 204 4.30 -17.84 -9.43
N ILE A 205 3.74 -17.46 -10.57
CA ILE A 205 3.49 -18.31 -11.74
C ILE A 205 3.44 -17.43 -12.99
N LYS A 206 3.77 -18.00 -14.15
CA LYS A 206 3.60 -17.32 -15.45
C LYS A 206 2.14 -16.88 -15.63
N ASP A 207 1.95 -15.75 -16.30
CA ASP A 207 0.63 -15.18 -16.62
C ASP A 207 -0.20 -14.86 -15.36
N PHE A 208 0.44 -14.64 -14.21
CA PHE A 208 -0.20 -14.46 -12.90
C PHE A 208 -1.44 -13.55 -12.94
N LEU A 209 -1.32 -12.32 -13.42
CA LEU A 209 -2.46 -11.40 -13.47
C LEU A 209 -3.54 -11.83 -14.48
N ALA A 210 -3.14 -12.42 -15.60
CA ALA A 210 -4.05 -12.84 -16.66
C ALA A 210 -4.79 -14.15 -16.32
N GLY A 211 -4.20 -15.02 -15.51
CA GLY A 211 -4.79 -16.27 -15.06
C GLY A 211 -5.84 -16.11 -13.97
N ILE A 212 -5.89 -14.97 -13.27
CA ILE A 212 -6.90 -14.68 -12.23
C ILE A 212 -8.23 -14.33 -12.89
N THR A 213 -8.97 -15.36 -13.30
CA THR A 213 -10.20 -15.22 -14.10
C THR A 213 -11.46 -15.72 -13.41
N LYS A 214 -11.32 -16.58 -12.40
CA LYS A 214 -12.47 -17.25 -11.73
C LYS A 214 -12.62 -16.82 -10.27
N LYS A 215 -11.68 -17.19 -9.40
CA LYS A 215 -11.78 -16.88 -7.96
C LYS A 215 -10.77 -15.79 -7.56
N THR A 216 -11.26 -14.56 -7.46
CA THR A 216 -10.48 -13.41 -7.00
C THR A 216 -10.43 -13.32 -5.48
N PHE A 217 -9.57 -12.47 -4.94
CA PHE A 217 -9.53 -12.16 -3.52
C PHE A 217 -10.84 -11.53 -3.05
N GLY A 218 -11.35 -11.99 -1.90
CA GLY A 218 -12.54 -11.44 -1.27
C GLY A 218 -13.86 -11.75 -1.97
N ILE A 219 -13.88 -12.57 -3.02
CA ILE A 219 -15.15 -13.07 -3.58
C ILE A 219 -15.83 -13.98 -2.55
N TYR A 220 -17.12 -13.76 -2.31
CA TYR A 220 -17.92 -14.66 -1.49
C TYR A 220 -18.54 -15.74 -2.37
N ILE A 221 -18.29 -17.00 -2.05
CA ILE A 221 -18.86 -18.15 -2.76
C ILE A 221 -19.65 -19.06 -1.82
N THR A 222 -20.56 -19.81 -2.43
CA THR A 222 -21.19 -21.02 -1.89
C THR A 222 -21.06 -22.12 -2.94
N PRO A 223 -21.36 -23.39 -2.61
CA PRO A 223 -21.42 -24.46 -3.61
C PRO A 223 -22.25 -24.08 -4.85
N GLU A 224 -23.34 -23.33 -4.65
CA GLU A 224 -24.26 -22.93 -5.72
C GLU A 224 -23.79 -21.71 -6.52
N THR A 225 -23.02 -20.80 -5.90
CA THR A 225 -22.63 -19.53 -6.52
C THR A 225 -21.18 -19.48 -6.99
N SER A 226 -20.39 -20.52 -6.71
CA SER A 226 -19.01 -20.58 -7.15
C SER A 226 -18.92 -20.51 -8.68
N PRO A 227 -17.98 -19.72 -9.25
CA PRO A 227 -17.73 -19.66 -10.69
C PRO A 227 -17.10 -20.95 -11.24
N VAL A 228 -16.79 -21.90 -10.36
CA VAL A 228 -16.29 -23.24 -10.66
C VAL A 228 -17.29 -24.24 -10.11
N GLN A 229 -17.64 -25.27 -10.88
CA GLN A 229 -18.59 -26.30 -10.48
C GLN A 229 -18.06 -27.70 -10.81
N PRO A 230 -18.33 -28.72 -9.97
CA PRO A 230 -18.91 -28.59 -8.63
C PRO A 230 -17.93 -27.93 -7.64
N ASP A 231 -18.45 -27.28 -6.60
CA ASP A 231 -17.64 -26.72 -5.52
C ASP A 231 -18.19 -27.13 -4.15
N LYS A 232 -17.30 -27.32 -3.17
CA LYS A 232 -17.64 -27.71 -1.79
C LYS A 232 -17.47 -26.56 -0.79
N PHE A 233 -16.89 -25.44 -1.20
CA PHE A 233 -16.50 -24.37 -0.29
C PHE A 233 -17.58 -23.31 -0.08
N ARG A 234 -17.52 -22.65 1.07
CA ARG A 234 -18.38 -21.51 1.46
C ARG A 234 -17.57 -20.47 2.21
N GLY A 235 -17.64 -19.21 1.78
CA GLY A 235 -16.99 -18.09 2.44
C GLY A 235 -16.33 -17.11 1.47
N TYR A 236 -15.66 -16.12 2.05
CA TYR A 236 -14.83 -15.16 1.34
C TYR A 236 -13.47 -15.78 1.04
N HIS A 237 -13.08 -15.79 -0.23
CA HIS A 237 -11.79 -16.30 -0.67
C HIS A 237 -10.64 -15.42 -0.15
N THR A 238 -9.63 -16.04 0.46
CA THR A 238 -8.51 -15.34 1.13
C THR A 238 -7.29 -15.14 0.24
N GLY A 239 -7.33 -15.66 -0.99
CA GLY A 239 -6.26 -15.54 -1.98
C GLY A 239 -6.82 -15.31 -3.38
N VAL A 240 -6.05 -15.68 -4.39
CA VAL A 240 -6.47 -15.73 -5.80
C VAL A 240 -6.20 -17.11 -6.37
N ASP A 241 -7.08 -17.55 -7.25
CA ASP A 241 -6.84 -18.73 -8.07
C ASP A 241 -6.30 -18.28 -9.44
N VAL A 242 -5.09 -18.71 -9.77
CA VAL A 242 -4.45 -18.43 -11.06
C VAL A 242 -4.63 -19.63 -11.97
N GLU A 243 -5.55 -19.52 -12.92
CA GLU A 243 -5.83 -20.56 -13.91
C GLU A 243 -4.67 -20.75 -14.89
N VAL A 244 -4.45 -21.99 -15.31
CA VAL A 244 -3.58 -22.29 -16.46
C VAL A 244 -4.42 -22.49 -17.72
N SER A 245 -3.80 -22.32 -18.89
CA SER A 245 -4.49 -22.53 -20.17
C SER A 245 -4.84 -24.01 -20.38
N GLN A 246 -5.84 -24.28 -21.22
CA GLN A 246 -6.20 -25.66 -21.58
C GLN A 246 -5.03 -26.42 -22.21
N ALA A 247 -4.16 -25.72 -22.94
CA ALA A 247 -2.97 -26.30 -23.57
C ALA A 247 -1.85 -26.64 -22.57
N ASP A 248 -1.95 -26.14 -21.34
CA ASP A 248 -0.94 -26.29 -20.28
C ASP A 248 -1.36 -27.29 -19.20
N LEU A 249 -2.60 -27.79 -19.20
CA LEU A 249 -3.09 -28.73 -18.18
C LEU A 249 -2.22 -29.99 -18.07
N SER A 250 -1.69 -30.50 -19.19
CA SER A 250 -0.83 -31.68 -19.22
C SER A 250 0.67 -31.37 -19.10
N LYS A 251 1.05 -30.11 -18.85
CA LYS A 251 2.46 -29.71 -18.70
C LYS A 251 2.84 -29.55 -17.24
N GLU A 252 4.11 -29.71 -16.94
CA GLU A 252 4.69 -29.27 -15.67
C GLU A 252 4.75 -27.74 -15.66
N ILE A 253 4.10 -27.12 -14.68
CA ILE A 253 4.04 -25.66 -14.55
C ILE A 253 4.77 -25.26 -13.27
N PRO A 254 5.94 -24.61 -13.37
CA PRO A 254 6.73 -24.25 -12.21
C PRO A 254 6.07 -23.11 -11.43
N VAL A 255 6.19 -23.17 -10.11
CA VAL A 255 5.75 -22.14 -9.17
C VAL A 255 6.98 -21.56 -8.47
N PHE A 256 6.99 -20.25 -8.29
CA PHE A 256 8.16 -19.48 -7.86
C PHE A 256 7.87 -18.71 -6.56
N SER A 257 8.91 -18.52 -5.74
CA SER A 257 8.82 -17.66 -4.58
C SER A 257 8.67 -16.19 -5.00
N MET A 258 7.74 -15.48 -4.36
CA MET A 258 7.41 -14.10 -4.77
C MET A 258 8.50 -13.09 -4.40
N ALA A 259 9.34 -13.41 -3.42
CA ALA A 259 10.38 -12.56 -2.88
C ALA A 259 11.41 -13.42 -2.16
N ASP A 260 12.50 -12.82 -1.69
CA ASP A 260 13.40 -13.49 -0.76
C ASP A 260 12.64 -13.88 0.53
N GLY A 261 12.89 -15.08 1.05
CA GLY A 261 12.14 -15.58 2.20
C GLY A 261 12.65 -16.91 2.75
N LYS A 262 11.88 -17.49 3.67
CA LYS A 262 12.15 -18.80 4.25
C LYS A 262 10.88 -19.65 4.25
N VAL A 263 10.98 -20.88 3.76
CA VAL A 263 9.89 -21.85 3.81
C VAL A 263 9.64 -22.22 5.28
N ILE A 264 8.42 -21.98 5.77
CA ILE A 264 8.01 -22.29 7.14
C ILE A 264 7.05 -23.48 7.22
N GLU A 265 6.31 -23.76 6.15
CA GLU A 265 5.48 -24.96 6.02
C GLU A 265 5.63 -25.57 4.63
N SER A 266 5.63 -26.90 4.56
CA SER A 266 5.62 -27.69 3.33
C SER A 266 4.98 -29.04 3.64
N LYS A 267 3.75 -29.27 3.19
CA LYS A 267 2.95 -30.46 3.55
C LYS A 267 1.80 -30.67 2.57
N GLU A 268 1.18 -31.84 2.65
CA GLU A 268 -0.18 -32.02 2.16
C GLU A 268 -1.19 -31.42 3.15
N ALA A 269 -2.20 -30.73 2.64
CA ALA A 269 -3.27 -30.11 3.43
C ALA A 269 -4.64 -30.30 2.76
N SER A 270 -5.64 -30.66 3.56
CA SER A 270 -7.03 -30.78 3.09
C SER A 270 -7.52 -29.45 2.49
N GLY A 271 -8.15 -29.52 1.33
CA GLY A 271 -8.57 -28.34 0.55
C GLY A 271 -7.48 -27.75 -0.36
N TYR A 272 -6.21 -28.16 -0.21
CA TYR A 272 -5.10 -27.68 -1.03
C TYR A 272 -4.41 -28.78 -1.84
N GLY A 273 -4.34 -30.01 -1.32
CA GLY A 273 -3.34 -30.97 -1.80
C GLY A 273 -1.96 -30.51 -1.32
N GLY A 274 -0.96 -30.36 -2.20
CA GLY A 274 0.34 -29.82 -1.81
C GLY A 274 0.29 -28.32 -1.44
N LEU A 275 0.92 -27.98 -0.31
CA LEU A 275 0.94 -26.64 0.26
C LEU A 275 2.35 -26.23 0.69
N VAL A 276 2.78 -25.03 0.28
CA VAL A 276 3.99 -24.37 0.78
C VAL A 276 3.62 -23.01 1.38
N VAL A 277 4.18 -22.68 2.54
CA VAL A 277 4.07 -21.33 3.14
C VAL A 277 5.46 -20.75 3.33
N ILE A 278 5.67 -19.53 2.84
CA ILE A 278 6.96 -18.83 2.90
C ILE A 278 6.80 -17.55 3.71
N GLU A 279 7.62 -17.38 4.74
CA GLU A 279 7.75 -16.12 5.48
C GLU A 279 8.71 -15.19 4.72
N HIS A 280 8.23 -13.99 4.41
CA HIS A 280 8.98 -12.90 3.80
C HIS A 280 9.04 -11.70 4.75
N ILE A 281 10.08 -10.88 4.59
CA ILE A 281 10.15 -9.55 5.22
C ILE A 281 9.97 -8.51 4.13
N ILE A 282 8.81 -7.87 4.11
CA ILE A 282 8.44 -6.87 3.10
C ILE A 282 8.03 -5.61 3.84
N ASP A 283 8.72 -4.51 3.52
CA ASP A 283 8.61 -3.25 4.26
C ASP A 283 8.68 -3.49 5.79
N ASN A 284 9.70 -4.24 6.25
CA ASN A 284 9.92 -4.63 7.66
C ASN A 284 8.71 -5.28 8.34
N GLN A 285 7.76 -5.81 7.59
CA GLN A 285 6.67 -6.63 8.12
C GLN A 285 6.81 -8.05 7.62
N LYS A 286 6.44 -8.98 8.48
CA LYS A 286 6.25 -10.37 8.06
C LYS A 286 5.06 -10.43 7.10
N VAL A 287 5.28 -11.05 5.96
CA VAL A 287 4.24 -11.41 5.00
C VAL A 287 4.40 -12.90 4.72
N PHE A 288 3.32 -13.65 4.89
CA PHE A 288 3.29 -15.08 4.65
C PHE A 288 2.61 -15.34 3.31
N ALA A 289 3.36 -15.85 2.34
CA ALA A 289 2.82 -16.29 1.06
C ALA A 289 2.44 -17.76 1.13
N ILE A 290 1.21 -18.06 0.71
CA ILE A 290 0.60 -19.39 0.76
C ILE A 290 0.42 -19.87 -0.67
N TYR A 291 1.02 -21.01 -0.99
CA TYR A 291 1.03 -21.61 -2.33
C TYR A 291 0.36 -22.99 -2.25
N GLY A 292 -0.84 -23.11 -2.80
CA GLY A 292 -1.63 -24.34 -2.79
C GLY A 292 -1.74 -25.02 -4.15
N HIS A 293 -2.27 -26.24 -4.16
CA HIS A 293 -2.46 -27.08 -5.35
C HIS A 293 -1.14 -27.41 -6.08
N LEU A 294 -0.07 -27.56 -5.29
CA LEU A 294 1.23 -27.99 -5.77
C LEU A 294 1.34 -29.52 -5.76
N ASP A 295 2.24 -30.08 -6.57
CA ASP A 295 2.62 -31.49 -6.49
C ASP A 295 3.39 -31.74 -5.17
N PRO A 296 2.87 -32.57 -4.24
CA PRO A 296 3.53 -32.91 -2.97
C PRO A 296 4.96 -33.45 -3.10
N ALA A 297 5.30 -34.11 -4.22
CA ALA A 297 6.64 -34.65 -4.45
C ALA A 297 7.67 -33.57 -4.84
N SER A 298 7.21 -32.39 -5.26
CA SER A 298 8.05 -31.29 -5.76
C SER A 298 8.31 -30.16 -4.74
N LEU A 299 7.69 -30.22 -3.55
CA LEU A 299 7.66 -29.08 -2.63
C LEU A 299 9.04 -28.72 -2.07
N ALA A 300 9.31 -27.42 -2.03
CA ALA A 300 10.44 -26.87 -1.31
C ALA A 300 10.36 -27.22 0.18
N ARG A 301 11.43 -27.81 0.72
CA ARG A 301 11.50 -28.26 2.12
C ARG A 301 11.41 -27.11 3.13
N VAL A 302 10.79 -27.39 4.28
CA VAL A 302 10.79 -26.49 5.45
C VAL A 302 12.23 -26.11 5.82
N GLY A 303 12.44 -24.83 6.13
CA GLY A 303 13.73 -24.27 6.49
C GLY A 303 14.58 -23.78 5.33
N LEU A 304 14.20 -24.08 4.08
CA LEU A 304 14.89 -23.56 2.89
C LEU A 304 14.77 -22.03 2.84
N VAL A 305 15.91 -21.35 2.72
CA VAL A 305 15.96 -19.93 2.35
C VAL A 305 15.86 -19.85 0.83
N VAL A 306 14.92 -19.05 0.34
CA VAL A 306 14.63 -18.91 -1.09
C VAL A 306 14.90 -17.48 -1.55
N LYS A 307 15.23 -17.33 -2.83
CA LYS A 307 15.31 -16.04 -3.52
C LYS A 307 14.03 -15.74 -4.29
N ALA A 308 13.76 -14.46 -4.51
CA ALA A 308 12.72 -14.03 -5.45
C ALA A 308 12.92 -14.74 -6.80
N GLY A 309 11.86 -15.34 -7.35
CA GLY A 309 11.91 -16.08 -8.61
C GLY A 309 12.56 -17.46 -8.51
N GLN A 310 12.98 -17.91 -7.34
CA GLN A 310 13.41 -19.30 -7.15
C GLN A 310 12.21 -20.24 -7.25
N GLN A 311 12.32 -21.30 -8.03
CA GLN A 311 11.29 -22.33 -8.11
C GLN A 311 11.14 -23.05 -6.76
N ILE A 312 9.89 -23.23 -6.32
CA ILE A 312 9.52 -23.84 -5.05
C ILE A 312 8.67 -25.12 -5.19
N GLY A 313 8.32 -25.47 -6.43
CA GLY A 313 7.57 -26.67 -6.77
C GLY A 313 6.95 -26.57 -8.17
N PHE A 314 6.11 -27.54 -8.49
CA PHE A 314 5.25 -27.55 -9.67
C PHE A 314 3.78 -27.58 -9.24
N LEU A 315 2.88 -27.11 -10.10
CA LEU A 315 1.45 -27.39 -9.92
C LEU A 315 1.19 -28.90 -10.00
N GLY A 316 0.31 -29.39 -9.13
CA GLY A 316 -0.17 -30.76 -9.17
C GLY A 316 -1.05 -31.03 -10.39
N ASP A 317 -1.29 -32.31 -10.67
CA ASP A 317 -2.07 -32.74 -11.82
C ASP A 317 -3.57 -32.43 -11.69
N ASP A 318 -4.20 -32.14 -12.84
CA ASP A 318 -5.61 -31.71 -12.90
C ASP A 318 -6.54 -32.76 -12.26
N LYS A 319 -7.32 -32.33 -11.26
CA LYS A 319 -8.32 -33.15 -10.56
C LYS A 319 -7.74 -34.44 -9.95
N SER A 320 -6.49 -34.39 -9.53
CA SER A 320 -5.79 -35.51 -8.89
C SER A 320 -5.78 -35.37 -7.36
N GLN A 321 -5.24 -36.37 -6.66
CA GLN A 321 -5.02 -36.29 -5.21
C GLN A 321 -4.05 -35.15 -4.84
N GLU A 322 -3.10 -34.83 -5.73
CA GLU A 322 -2.08 -33.80 -5.52
C GLU A 322 -2.68 -32.41 -5.32
N THR A 323 -3.90 -32.18 -5.83
CA THR A 323 -4.64 -30.91 -5.74
C THR A 323 -5.89 -31.01 -4.86
N ASP A 324 -6.08 -32.10 -4.11
CA ASP A 324 -7.34 -32.44 -3.41
C ASP A 324 -8.55 -32.46 -4.37
N PHE A 325 -8.35 -33.06 -5.54
CA PHE A 325 -9.30 -33.18 -6.65
C PHE A 325 -9.75 -31.85 -7.24
N ALA A 326 -9.03 -30.76 -6.95
CA ALA A 326 -9.26 -29.47 -7.58
C ALA A 326 -8.70 -29.43 -9.00
N ARG A 327 -9.18 -28.47 -9.79
CA ARG A 327 -8.61 -28.18 -11.12
C ARG A 327 -7.12 -27.82 -10.98
N LYS A 328 -6.34 -27.96 -12.05
CA LYS A 328 -4.96 -27.46 -12.08
C LYS A 328 -4.94 -25.92 -12.11
N HIS A 329 -4.50 -25.31 -11.03
CA HIS A 329 -4.32 -23.87 -10.85
C HIS A 329 -3.42 -23.61 -9.65
N LEU A 330 -2.88 -22.40 -9.52
CA LEU A 330 -2.25 -21.97 -8.27
C LEU A 330 -3.29 -21.30 -7.37
N HIS A 331 -3.46 -21.78 -6.14
CA HIS A 331 -4.03 -20.93 -5.10
C HIS A 331 -2.90 -20.11 -4.48
N PHE A 332 -3.02 -18.78 -4.51
CA PHE A 332 -2.03 -17.87 -3.95
C PHE A 332 -2.65 -16.91 -2.94
N GLY A 333 -2.29 -17.06 -1.67
CA GLY A 333 -2.75 -16.22 -0.56
C GLY A 333 -1.61 -15.41 0.07
N LEU A 334 -1.95 -14.26 0.65
CA LEU A 334 -1.01 -13.41 1.37
C LEU A 334 -1.59 -13.04 2.73
N TYR A 335 -0.84 -13.29 3.80
CA TYR A 335 -1.27 -13.05 5.18
C TYR A 335 -0.24 -12.24 5.97
N ARG A 336 -0.69 -11.40 6.92
CA ARG A 336 0.19 -10.48 7.68
C ARG A 336 0.39 -10.82 9.15
N SER A 337 -0.30 -11.83 9.69
CA SER A 337 -0.23 -12.17 11.11
C SER A 337 0.53 -13.48 11.35
N ASN A 338 1.11 -13.63 12.54
CA ASN A 338 1.86 -14.82 12.96
C ASN A 338 1.14 -15.47 14.17
N PRO A 339 0.84 -16.79 14.17
CA PRO A 339 1.08 -17.75 13.08
C PRO A 339 0.27 -17.45 11.82
N ALA A 340 0.74 -17.94 10.68
CA ALA A 340 0.04 -17.80 9.42
C ALA A 340 -1.29 -18.55 9.44
N ASP A 341 -2.37 -17.87 9.10
CA ASP A 341 -3.64 -18.51 8.80
C ASP A 341 -3.60 -19.03 7.36
N ILE A 342 -3.84 -20.34 7.18
CA ILE A 342 -3.83 -20.97 5.85
C ILE A 342 -5.24 -21.23 5.32
N ARG A 343 -6.31 -20.77 5.99
CA ARG A 343 -7.68 -21.01 5.51
C ARG A 343 -7.88 -20.35 4.14
N GLY A 344 -8.28 -21.13 3.13
CA GLY A 344 -8.62 -20.61 1.79
C GLY A 344 -9.91 -19.79 1.77
N TYR A 345 -10.77 -19.95 2.79
CA TYR A 345 -12.02 -19.21 2.93
C TYR A 345 -12.27 -18.80 4.39
N VAL A 346 -12.70 -17.55 4.58
CA VAL A 346 -13.16 -17.01 5.87
C VAL A 346 -14.64 -16.67 5.83
N GLN A 347 -15.33 -16.66 6.98
CA GLN A 347 -16.79 -16.55 7.00
C GLN A 347 -17.27 -15.09 7.01
N SER A 348 -16.41 -14.15 7.40
CA SER A 348 -16.74 -12.73 7.46
C SER A 348 -15.74 -11.86 6.69
N LYS A 349 -16.18 -10.71 6.16
CA LYS A 349 -15.29 -9.72 5.54
C LYS A 349 -14.26 -9.17 6.53
N ASN A 350 -14.60 -9.07 7.82
CA ASN A 350 -13.68 -8.56 8.83
C ASN A 350 -12.45 -9.44 8.99
N GLU A 351 -12.59 -10.76 8.82
CA GLU A 351 -11.45 -11.68 8.85
C GLU A 351 -10.46 -11.41 7.70
N LEU A 352 -10.90 -10.85 6.56
CA LEU A 352 -10.01 -10.46 5.45
C LEU A 352 -9.06 -9.32 5.81
N SER A 353 -9.27 -8.60 6.91
CA SER A 353 -8.40 -7.47 7.31
C SER A 353 -6.94 -7.86 7.58
N SER A 354 -6.69 -9.13 7.93
CA SER A 354 -5.34 -9.68 8.12
C SER A 354 -4.74 -10.27 6.84
N TRP A 355 -5.53 -10.33 5.77
CA TRP A 355 -5.13 -10.84 4.46
C TRP A 355 -4.84 -9.69 3.51
N LEU A 356 -3.99 -9.95 2.52
CA LEU A 356 -3.71 -9.03 1.45
C LEU A 356 -4.26 -9.54 0.14
N ASP A 357 -4.91 -8.64 -0.58
CA ASP A 357 -5.22 -8.86 -1.99
C ASP A 357 -3.91 -8.98 -2.78
N PRO A 358 -3.59 -10.16 -3.33
CA PRO A 358 -2.37 -10.35 -4.11
C PRO A 358 -2.30 -9.45 -5.34
N VAL A 359 -3.43 -9.13 -5.98
CA VAL A 359 -3.44 -8.26 -7.17
C VAL A 359 -3.04 -6.86 -6.78
N SER A 360 -3.64 -6.30 -5.73
CA SER A 360 -3.29 -4.97 -5.21
C SER A 360 -1.86 -4.94 -4.66
N PHE A 361 -1.44 -5.97 -3.92
CA PHE A 361 -0.10 -6.06 -3.36
C PHE A 361 0.97 -5.94 -4.43
N PHE A 362 0.81 -6.72 -5.50
CA PHE A 362 1.70 -6.65 -6.64
C PHE A 362 1.52 -5.30 -7.38
N LYS A 363 0.30 -4.86 -7.75
CA LYS A 363 0.10 -3.65 -8.59
C LYS A 363 0.51 -2.33 -7.94
N GLN A 364 0.39 -2.22 -6.62
CA GLN A 364 0.83 -1.04 -5.85
C GLN A 364 2.36 -0.93 -5.83
N ASP A 365 3.03 -1.97 -6.29
CA ASP A 365 4.46 -2.11 -6.20
C ASP A 365 5.09 -2.15 -7.58
N LYS A 366 5.58 -1.00 -8.07
CA LYS A 366 6.26 -0.88 -9.37
C LYS A 366 7.63 -1.60 -9.43
N ARG A 367 7.92 -2.54 -8.52
CA ARG A 367 9.20 -3.26 -8.34
C ARG A 367 9.27 -4.59 -9.13
N TYR A 368 8.45 -4.78 -10.16
CA TYR A 368 8.50 -5.99 -10.96
C TYR A 368 9.69 -6.01 -11.91
N THR A 369 10.46 -7.08 -11.84
CA THR A 369 11.20 -7.56 -13.00
C THR A 369 10.28 -8.52 -13.75
N GLU A 370 10.00 -8.22 -15.02
CA GLU A 370 9.25 -9.13 -15.92
C GLU A 370 9.90 -10.52 -16.02
#